data_AF-A0A076LF84-F1
#
_entry.id   AF-A0A076LF84-F1
#
_cell.length_a   1.000
_cell.length_b   1.000
_cell.length_c   1.000
_cell.angle_alpha   90.00
_cell.angle_beta   90.00
_cell.angle_gamma   90.00
#
_symmetry.space_group_name_H-M   'P 1'
#
loop_
_entity.id
_entity.type
_entity.pdbx_description
1 polymer ?
#
loop_
_entity_poly.entity_id
_entity_poly.type
_entity_poly.pdbx_seq_one_letter_code
_entity_poly.pdbx_strand_id
1 'polypeptide(L)'
;MASSLWYLYEFARKKWIKRFIDAKSDKSSYIPPERYRKIPPIIKFPERCISCEACKESCPAFAIEMIYNESYNKKLPEIDDGSCVACANCIEACPTGVLEMDKHRVETEGLFFDISKYNNLIIDEEVCVRCGNCERACPINVIERKEGKYVIDMASCISCKECIKACPIENAIVVVDEKTLKEKIDKAFEIKNKKIAGKLEIKENAIEEVPHIVNSLCITCGACKDVCVGEIDLTEKKVIECVRCGLCIDVCPTTAIRVYVPIIPKKRDICYVIDEDLCIGCRICQKVCEVNAINISRETKLPYIVPESCISCGVCERECPVGAIKVVKPEEAKEAVKVRIIEDKIIESIEADLMLYTEKYGKVKEEIENLSLKKLKEELKRRVYEENKRIKEMKRELYDKGNNS
;
A
#
# COMPACT_ATOMS: atom_id res chain seq x y z
N MET A 1 16.33 21.63 66.54
CA MET A 1 17.38 20.73 66.05
C MET A 1 16.99 19.29 66.38
N ALA A 2 16.11 18.69 65.59
CA ALA A 2 15.90 17.24 65.65
C ALA A 2 17.16 16.62 65.08
N SER A 3 18.03 16.16 65.97
CA SER A 3 19.41 15.87 65.67
C SER A 3 19.50 14.70 64.69
N SER A 4 20.44 14.80 63.75
CA SER A 4 20.94 13.66 62.98
C SER A 4 21.28 12.46 63.88
N LEU A 5 21.60 12.70 65.16
CA LEU A 5 21.73 11.68 66.20
C LEU A 5 20.44 10.88 66.48
N TRP A 6 19.26 11.49 66.47
CA TRP A 6 17.99 10.77 66.65
C TRP A 6 17.71 9.83 65.47
N TYR A 7 17.99 10.29 64.25
CA TYR A 7 17.91 9.44 63.05
C TYR A 7 18.95 8.30 63.10
N LEU A 8 20.22 8.60 63.44
CA LEU A 8 21.25 7.57 63.65
C LEU A 8 20.84 6.54 64.70
N TYR A 9 20.19 6.97 65.79
CA TYR A 9 19.70 6.07 66.83
C TYR A 9 18.54 5.18 66.35
N GLU A 10 17.63 5.68 65.50
CA GLU A 10 16.60 4.84 64.88
C GLU A 10 17.15 3.87 63.86
N PHE A 11 18.07 4.31 62.99
CA PHE A 11 18.76 3.44 62.04
C PHE A 11 19.62 2.36 62.74
N ALA A 12 20.13 2.65 63.94
CA ALA A 12 20.93 1.71 64.73
C ALA A 12 20.09 0.71 65.55
N ARG A 13 18.75 0.81 65.57
CA ARG A 13 17.93 -0.17 66.30
C ARG A 13 18.06 -1.54 65.66
N LYS A 14 18.44 -2.55 66.47
CA LYS A 14 18.52 -3.96 66.04
C LYS A 14 17.27 -4.45 65.29
N LYS A 15 16.08 -3.99 65.66
CA LYS A 15 14.82 -4.30 64.95
C LYS A 15 14.75 -3.68 63.56
N TRP A 16 15.22 -2.44 63.38
CA TRP A 16 15.27 -1.78 62.08
C TRP A 16 16.31 -2.45 61.19
N ILE A 17 17.54 -2.64 61.69
CA ILE A 17 18.62 -3.34 60.98
C ILE A 17 18.19 -4.75 60.57
N LYS A 18 17.55 -5.50 61.47
CA LYS A 18 17.07 -6.85 61.16
C LYS A 18 15.96 -6.82 60.10
N ARG A 19 14.97 -5.92 60.21
CA ARG A 19 13.92 -5.77 59.18
C ARG A 19 14.44 -5.25 57.84
N PHE A 20 15.51 -4.46 57.83
CA PHE A 20 16.13 -3.92 56.62
C PHE A 20 17.00 -4.97 55.93
N ILE A 21 17.77 -5.77 56.69
CA ILE A 21 18.58 -6.88 56.15
C ILE A 21 17.69 -8.06 55.72
N ASP A 22 16.61 -8.33 56.47
CA ASP A 22 15.66 -9.40 56.16
C ASP A 22 14.56 -8.96 55.17
N ALA A 23 14.58 -7.70 54.69
CA ALA A 23 13.65 -7.22 53.67
C ALA A 23 14.03 -7.82 52.30
N LYS A 24 13.58 -9.05 52.06
CA LYS A 24 13.55 -9.64 50.73
C LYS A 24 12.19 -9.37 50.12
N SER A 25 12.15 -8.65 49.01
CA SER A 25 11.01 -8.73 48.10
C SER A 25 10.88 -10.18 47.64
N ASP A 26 9.68 -10.73 47.67
CA ASP A 26 9.45 -12.08 47.16
C ASP A 26 9.91 -12.13 45.69
N LYS A 27 10.74 -13.12 45.34
CA LYS A 27 11.34 -13.29 43.98
C LYS A 27 10.30 -13.28 42.85
N SER A 28 9.00 -13.48 43.16
CA SER A 28 7.93 -13.59 42.18
C SER A 28 6.71 -12.69 42.49
N SER A 29 6.85 -11.59 43.23
CA SER A 29 5.71 -10.70 43.50
C SER A 29 5.35 -9.78 42.33
N TYR A 30 6.09 -9.85 41.22
CA TYR A 30 5.78 -9.08 40.03
C TYR A 30 4.64 -9.75 39.27
N ILE A 31 3.44 -9.18 39.35
CA ILE A 31 2.34 -9.48 38.45
C ILE A 31 2.51 -8.54 37.26
N PRO A 32 3.02 -9.01 36.10
CA PRO A 32 3.11 -8.15 34.94
C PRO A 32 1.71 -7.68 34.51
N PRO A 33 1.55 -6.45 34.01
CA PRO A 33 0.31 -6.04 33.37
C PRO A 33 0.02 -6.96 32.17
N GLU A 34 -1.25 -7.09 31.78
CA GLU A 34 -1.72 -7.92 30.64
C GLU A 34 -0.94 -7.71 29.32
N ARG A 35 -0.16 -6.63 29.20
CA ARG A 35 0.67 -6.32 28.03
C ARG A 35 2.03 -5.79 28.48
N TYR A 36 3.01 -6.67 28.71
CA TYR A 36 4.36 -6.30 29.12
C TYR A 36 5.41 -6.71 28.07
N ARG A 37 6.57 -6.03 28.03
CA ARG A 37 7.73 -6.50 27.25
C ARG A 37 8.25 -7.76 27.94
N LYS A 38 8.73 -8.79 27.22
CA LYS A 38 9.40 -9.92 27.88
C LYS A 38 10.69 -9.40 28.52
N ILE A 39 10.52 -8.97 29.75
CA ILE A 39 11.50 -8.56 30.72
C ILE A 39 11.15 -9.48 31.88
N PRO A 40 12.03 -10.40 32.28
CA PRO A 40 13.45 -10.53 31.92
C PRO A 40 13.75 -11.32 30.62
N PRO A 41 15.04 -11.37 30.19
CA PRO A 41 15.49 -12.23 29.09
C PRO A 41 15.14 -13.71 29.31
N ILE A 42 14.85 -14.43 28.23
CA ILE A 42 14.65 -15.88 28.25
C ILE A 42 15.79 -16.61 27.56
N ILE A 43 16.08 -17.83 28.00
CA ILE A 43 17.05 -18.73 27.37
C ILE A 43 16.39 -19.42 26.19
N LYS A 44 16.74 -19.00 24.97
CA LYS A 44 16.30 -19.66 23.73
C LYS A 44 17.39 -20.62 23.26
N PHE A 45 17.03 -21.89 23.09
CA PHE A 45 17.95 -22.99 22.81
C PHE A 45 18.94 -23.26 23.96
N PRO A 46 18.46 -23.75 25.13
CA PRO A 46 19.30 -24.07 26.27
C PRO A 46 20.50 -24.96 25.92
N GLU A 47 20.37 -25.84 24.92
CA GLU A 47 21.43 -26.69 24.38
C GLU A 47 22.68 -25.93 23.90
N ARG A 48 22.55 -24.68 23.45
CA ARG A 48 23.67 -23.83 22.99
C ARG A 48 24.39 -23.10 24.13
N CYS A 49 23.84 -23.07 25.35
CA CYS A 49 24.49 -22.43 26.49
C CYS A 49 25.77 -23.19 26.89
N ILE A 50 26.90 -22.49 26.99
CA ILE A 50 28.19 -23.06 27.41
C ILE A 50 28.51 -22.84 28.89
N SER A 51 27.56 -22.36 29.70
CA SER A 51 27.74 -22.10 31.14
C SER A 51 28.91 -21.14 31.48
N CYS A 52 29.25 -20.21 30.58
CA CYS A 52 30.41 -19.30 30.74
C CYS A 52 30.20 -18.15 31.75
N GLU A 53 29.01 -18.02 32.33
CA GLU A 53 28.62 -16.99 33.32
C GLU A 53 28.72 -15.51 32.86
N ALA A 54 29.06 -15.24 31.59
CA ALA A 54 29.19 -13.88 31.05
C ALA A 54 27.92 -13.00 31.23
N CYS A 55 26.74 -13.61 31.14
CA CYS A 55 25.46 -12.93 31.38
C CYS A 55 25.28 -12.48 32.83
N LYS A 56 25.75 -13.28 33.80
CA LYS A 56 25.70 -12.96 35.23
C LYS A 56 26.65 -11.80 35.55
N GLU A 57 27.89 -11.87 35.07
CA GLU A 57 28.91 -10.83 35.33
C GLU A 57 28.58 -9.50 34.67
N SER A 58 27.89 -9.51 33.53
CA SER A 58 27.46 -8.29 32.82
C SER A 58 26.17 -7.67 33.39
N CYS A 59 25.47 -8.33 34.33
CA CYS A 59 24.20 -7.86 34.86
C CYS A 59 24.41 -6.76 35.92
N PRO A 60 24.09 -5.48 35.65
CA PRO A 60 24.31 -4.39 36.61
C PRO A 60 23.36 -4.45 37.82
N ALA A 61 22.25 -5.18 37.69
CA ALA A 61 21.24 -5.32 38.73
C ALA A 61 21.38 -6.63 39.52
N PHE A 62 22.42 -7.43 39.25
CA PHE A 62 22.64 -8.74 39.88
C PHE A 62 21.42 -9.67 39.83
N ALA A 63 20.64 -9.55 38.76
CA ALA A 63 19.38 -10.28 38.60
C ALA A 63 19.56 -11.71 38.08
N ILE A 64 20.78 -12.19 37.83
CA ILE A 64 21.01 -13.49 37.17
C ILE A 64 21.80 -14.43 38.10
N GLU A 65 21.23 -15.60 38.39
CA GLU A 65 21.88 -16.69 39.13
C GLU A 65 22.12 -17.90 38.19
N MET A 66 23.25 -18.58 38.33
CA MET A 66 23.55 -19.77 37.50
C MET A 66 23.12 -21.04 38.24
N ILE A 67 22.03 -21.68 37.79
CA ILE A 67 21.45 -22.86 38.44
C ILE A 67 21.70 -24.11 37.59
N TYR A 68 22.03 -25.21 38.25
CA TYR A 68 22.23 -26.48 37.56
C TYR A 68 20.89 -27.06 37.09
N ASN A 69 20.80 -27.34 35.79
CA ASN A 69 19.61 -27.92 35.17
C ASN A 69 19.87 -29.39 34.80
N GLU A 70 19.07 -30.30 35.36
CA GLU A 70 19.22 -31.75 35.16
C GLU A 70 18.96 -32.18 33.72
N SER A 71 17.98 -31.58 33.03
CA SER A 71 17.60 -31.94 31.66
C SER A 71 18.69 -31.70 30.63
N TYR A 72 19.56 -30.71 30.88
CA TYR A 72 20.65 -30.32 29.98
C TYR A 72 22.05 -30.62 30.56
N ASN A 73 22.12 -31.20 31.76
CA ASN A 73 23.36 -31.55 32.47
C ASN A 73 24.38 -30.39 32.53
N LYS A 74 23.91 -29.17 32.79
CA LYS A 74 24.77 -27.97 32.84
C LYS A 74 24.11 -26.82 33.60
N LYS A 75 24.89 -25.76 33.90
CA LYS A 75 24.36 -24.57 34.56
C LYS A 75 23.70 -23.64 33.55
N LEU A 76 22.49 -23.21 33.84
CA LEU A 76 21.72 -22.26 33.05
C LEU A 76 21.42 -21.00 33.88
N PRO A 77 21.40 -19.81 33.26
CA PRO A 77 21.04 -18.57 33.96
C PRO A 77 19.55 -18.53 34.31
N GLU A 78 19.21 -18.51 35.59
CA GLU A 78 17.90 -18.12 36.07
C GLU A 78 17.89 -16.61 36.34
N ILE A 79 16.89 -15.90 35.80
CA ILE A 79 16.80 -14.44 35.93
C ILE A 79 15.65 -14.10 36.86
N ASP A 80 15.93 -13.24 37.84
CA ASP A 80 14.95 -12.65 38.74
C ASP A 80 14.24 -11.48 38.06
N ASP A 81 12.98 -11.70 37.70
CA ASP A 81 12.07 -10.74 37.10
C ASP A 81 11.97 -9.44 37.90
N GLY A 82 11.97 -9.52 39.24
CA GLY A 82 11.82 -8.36 40.12
C GLY A 82 13.06 -7.47 40.16
N SER A 83 14.24 -8.06 39.97
CA SER A 83 15.52 -7.35 39.98
C SER A 83 15.97 -6.90 38.59
N CYS A 84 15.43 -7.47 37.51
CA CYS A 84 15.86 -7.17 36.15
C CYS A 84 15.45 -5.75 35.71
N VAL A 85 16.44 -4.91 35.41
CA VAL A 85 16.22 -3.54 34.90
C VAL A 85 16.08 -3.44 33.37
N ALA A 86 15.97 -4.57 32.66
CA ALA A 86 15.77 -4.63 31.21
C ALA A 86 16.85 -3.91 30.35
N CYS A 87 18.11 -3.88 30.80
CA CYS A 87 19.19 -3.19 30.09
C CYS A 87 19.79 -3.96 28.90
N ALA A 88 19.45 -5.24 28.72
CA ALA A 88 19.97 -6.14 27.67
C ALA A 88 21.49 -6.42 27.68
N ASN A 89 22.26 -5.93 28.65
CA ASN A 89 23.72 -6.20 28.73
C ASN A 89 24.07 -7.69 28.69
N CYS A 90 23.25 -8.53 29.32
CA CYS A 90 23.45 -9.98 29.34
C CYS A 90 23.30 -10.63 27.96
N ILE A 91 22.54 -10.03 27.05
CA ILE A 91 22.39 -10.48 25.66
C ILE A 91 23.66 -10.17 24.89
N GLU A 92 24.12 -8.92 24.96
CA GLU A 92 25.36 -8.47 24.30
C GLU A 92 26.60 -9.23 24.81
N ALA A 93 26.64 -9.54 26.10
CA ALA A 93 27.72 -10.29 26.71
C ALA A 93 27.69 -11.80 26.38
N CYS A 94 26.59 -12.33 25.82
CA CYS A 94 26.44 -13.77 25.60
C CYS A 94 27.19 -14.20 24.33
N PRO A 95 28.31 -14.95 24.43
CA PRO A 95 29.09 -15.34 23.26
C PRO A 95 28.37 -16.35 22.35
N THR A 96 27.34 -17.02 22.88
CA THR A 96 26.56 -18.03 22.17
C THR A 96 25.17 -17.55 21.75
N GLY A 97 24.80 -16.29 22.07
CA GLY A 97 23.53 -15.69 21.66
C GLY A 97 22.29 -16.43 22.16
N VAL A 98 22.36 -17.00 23.38
CA VAL A 98 21.28 -17.86 23.94
C VAL A 98 20.21 -17.04 24.66
N LEU A 99 20.51 -15.82 25.06
CA LEU A 99 19.57 -14.94 25.74
C LEU A 99 18.88 -14.02 24.73
N GLU A 100 17.56 -13.90 24.83
CA GLU A 100 16.76 -13.00 23.99
C GLU A 100 15.80 -12.18 24.86
N MET A 101 15.62 -10.91 24.48
CA MET A 101 14.57 -10.03 25.01
C MET A 101 13.59 -9.74 23.88
N ASP A 102 12.31 -10.00 24.14
CA ASP A 102 11.25 -9.91 23.12
C ASP A 102 10.48 -8.58 23.24
N LYS A 103 9.84 -8.18 22.14
CA LYS A 103 8.90 -7.05 22.10
C LYS A 103 7.58 -7.45 22.76
N HIS A 104 6.81 -6.46 23.22
CA HIS A 104 5.56 -6.60 24.01
C HIS A 104 4.71 -7.84 23.65
N ARG A 105 4.44 -8.73 24.63
CA ARG A 105 3.56 -9.90 24.48
C ARG A 105 2.45 -9.94 25.54
N VAL A 106 1.36 -10.62 25.15
CA VAL A 106 0.51 -11.41 26.06
C VAL A 106 0.93 -12.86 25.81
N GLU A 107 0.95 -13.71 26.83
CA GLU A 107 1.25 -15.14 26.65
C GLU A 107 0.42 -15.73 25.50
N THR A 108 1.08 -16.20 24.46
CA THR A 108 0.45 -16.84 23.29
C THR A 108 0.33 -18.33 23.59
N GLU A 109 -0.88 -18.84 23.74
CA GLU A 109 -1.14 -20.27 23.93
C GLU A 109 -0.70 -21.09 22.70
N GLY A 110 0.44 -21.78 22.83
CA GLY A 110 0.76 -22.97 22.06
C GLY A 110 1.02 -22.76 20.57
N LEU A 111 1.93 -21.85 20.20
CA LEU A 111 2.51 -21.81 18.85
C LEU A 111 3.97 -22.28 18.87
N PHE A 112 4.36 -23.05 17.85
CA PHE A 112 5.70 -23.67 17.72
C PHE A 112 6.84 -22.66 17.47
N PHE A 113 6.52 -21.38 17.27
CA PHE A 113 7.49 -20.31 17.11
C PHE A 113 6.97 -19.03 17.74
N ASP A 114 7.92 -18.24 18.22
CA ASP A 114 7.70 -17.01 18.95
C ASP A 114 7.22 -15.93 17.98
N ILE A 115 5.91 -15.72 17.90
CA ILE A 115 5.31 -14.62 17.16
C ILE A 115 4.95 -13.51 18.20
N SER A 116 5.46 -12.27 18.06
CA SER A 116 5.03 -11.06 18.81
C SER A 116 3.62 -10.55 18.44
N LYS A 117 2.61 -10.64 19.34
CA LYS A 117 1.23 -10.06 19.26
C LYS A 117 0.81 -9.49 17.88
N TYR A 118 0.28 -10.33 16.98
CA TYR A 118 -0.03 -9.98 15.58
C TYR A 118 -1.41 -9.33 15.46
N ASN A 119 -1.40 -8.03 15.22
CA ASN A 119 -2.21 -7.48 14.14
C ASN A 119 -1.21 -6.85 13.17
N ASN A 120 -0.68 -7.65 12.25
CA ASN A 120 0.15 -7.09 11.19
C ASN A 120 -0.78 -6.31 10.27
N LEU A 121 -0.54 -5.00 10.21
CA LEU A 121 -1.21 -4.13 9.27
C LEU A 121 -0.40 -4.22 7.97
N ILE A 122 -1.03 -4.74 6.94
CA ILE A 122 -0.43 -4.84 5.61
C ILE A 122 -1.26 -3.98 4.66
N ILE A 123 -0.60 -3.09 3.93
CA ILE A 123 -1.27 -2.26 2.94
C ILE A 123 -1.40 -3.08 1.67
N ASP A 124 -2.63 -3.26 1.20
CA ASP A 124 -2.94 -3.92 -0.06
C ASP A 124 -2.64 -2.98 -1.23
N GLU A 125 -1.64 -3.32 -2.04
CA GLU A 125 -1.20 -2.50 -3.16
C GLU A 125 -2.19 -2.42 -4.33
N GLU A 126 -3.12 -3.37 -4.47
CA GLU A 126 -4.13 -3.37 -5.52
C GLU A 126 -5.32 -2.48 -5.17
N VAL A 127 -5.59 -2.34 -3.88
CA VAL A 127 -6.69 -1.51 -3.36
C VAL A 127 -6.21 -0.11 -2.99
N CYS A 128 -4.93 0.03 -2.63
CA CYS A 128 -4.34 1.30 -2.21
C CYS A 128 -4.23 2.32 -3.36
N VAL A 129 -4.97 3.41 -3.21
CA VAL A 129 -4.96 4.59 -4.09
C VAL A 129 -3.84 5.60 -3.80
N ARG A 130 -2.88 5.23 -2.94
CA ARG A 130 -1.64 5.98 -2.68
C ARG A 130 -1.82 7.43 -2.18
N CYS A 131 -2.92 7.73 -1.50
CA CYS A 131 -3.22 9.07 -0.97
C CYS A 131 -2.33 9.57 0.19
N GLY A 132 -1.61 8.67 0.87
CA GLY A 132 -0.73 9.02 2.00
C GLY A 132 -1.44 9.42 3.29
N ASN A 133 -2.74 9.13 3.44
CA ASN A 133 -3.44 9.40 4.70
C ASN A 133 -2.92 8.51 5.84
N CYS A 134 -2.53 7.26 5.54
CA CYS A 134 -1.99 6.33 6.53
C CYS A 134 -0.64 6.80 7.11
N GLU A 135 0.27 7.29 6.25
CA GLU A 135 1.56 7.85 6.63
C GLU A 135 1.39 9.01 7.62
N ARG A 136 0.56 9.99 7.27
CA ARG A 136 0.31 11.17 8.13
C ARG A 136 -0.40 10.83 9.44
N ALA A 137 -1.28 9.83 9.44
CA ALA A 137 -2.01 9.42 10.63
C ALA A 137 -1.16 8.56 11.59
N CYS A 138 0.02 8.11 11.17
CA CYS A 138 0.86 7.24 11.99
C CYS A 138 1.54 8.03 13.12
N PRO A 139 1.26 7.77 14.41
CA PRO A 139 1.82 8.55 15.51
C PRO A 139 3.32 8.31 15.74
N ILE A 140 3.87 7.24 15.16
CA ILE A 140 5.27 6.81 15.31
C ILE A 140 6.01 6.77 13.97
N ASN A 141 5.41 7.29 12.90
CA ASN A 141 6.02 7.44 11.56
C ASN A 141 6.68 6.16 11.00
N VAL A 142 6.02 5.00 11.14
CA VAL A 142 6.55 3.70 10.64
C VAL A 142 6.08 3.35 9.23
N ILE A 143 5.32 4.22 8.59
CA ILE A 143 4.75 4.00 7.25
C ILE A 143 5.52 4.87 6.28
N GLU A 144 6.10 4.27 5.24
CA GLU A 144 6.95 4.96 4.27
C GLU A 144 6.51 4.68 2.83
N ARG A 145 6.75 5.63 1.92
CA ARG A 145 6.54 5.44 0.48
C ARG A 145 7.80 4.89 -0.20
N LYS A 146 7.76 3.63 -0.67
CA LYS A 146 8.83 2.96 -1.44
C LYS A 146 8.31 2.57 -2.82
N GLU A 147 9.00 2.97 -3.88
CA GLU A 147 8.62 2.67 -5.28
C GLU A 147 7.15 3.02 -5.61
N GLY A 148 6.66 4.12 -5.04
CA GLY A 148 5.27 4.56 -5.22
C GLY A 148 4.22 3.82 -4.38
N LYS A 149 4.60 2.83 -3.58
CA LYS A 149 3.73 2.06 -2.67
C LYS A 149 3.99 2.45 -1.22
N TYR A 150 2.97 2.37 -0.36
CA TYR A 150 3.16 2.56 1.08
C TYR A 150 3.44 1.21 1.75
N VAL A 151 4.48 1.17 2.56
CA VAL A 151 4.91 -0.03 3.31
C VAL A 151 4.93 0.31 4.79
N ILE A 152 4.40 -0.59 5.62
CA ILE A 152 4.42 -0.45 7.07
C ILE A 152 5.60 -1.28 7.61
N ASP A 153 6.49 -0.65 8.38
CA ASP A 153 7.48 -1.39 9.15
C ASP A 153 6.79 -2.17 10.28
N MET A 154 6.61 -3.47 10.04
CA MET A 154 5.98 -4.38 11.00
C MET A 154 6.77 -4.51 12.29
N ALA A 155 8.09 -4.30 12.28
CA ALA A 155 8.92 -4.44 13.47
C ALA A 155 8.71 -3.30 14.47
N SER A 156 8.37 -2.11 13.97
CA SER A 156 8.20 -0.89 14.78
C SER A 156 6.73 -0.52 15.01
N CYS A 157 5.80 -1.07 14.21
CA CYS A 157 4.37 -0.80 14.33
C CYS A 157 3.80 -1.23 15.70
N ILE A 158 3.09 -0.31 16.36
CA ILE A 158 2.40 -0.56 17.65
C ILE A 158 0.93 -0.98 17.49
N SER A 159 0.47 -1.16 16.24
CA SER A 159 -0.91 -1.56 15.88
C SER A 159 -2.00 -0.70 16.53
N CYS A 160 -1.82 0.63 16.58
CA CYS A 160 -2.79 1.60 17.08
C CYS A 160 -4.04 1.76 16.19
N LYS A 161 -3.98 1.30 14.93
CA LYS A 161 -5.06 1.32 13.92
C LYS A 161 -5.49 2.71 13.44
N GLU A 162 -4.74 3.77 13.75
CA GLU A 162 -5.03 5.12 13.25
C GLU A 162 -4.97 5.21 11.72
N CYS A 163 -4.05 4.48 11.08
CA CYS A 163 -3.97 4.39 9.63
C CYS A 163 -5.23 3.79 8.97
N ILE A 164 -5.92 2.87 9.66
CA ILE A 164 -7.18 2.26 9.17
C ILE A 164 -8.32 3.29 9.24
N LYS A 165 -8.40 4.03 10.35
CA LYS A 165 -9.42 5.08 10.55
C LYS A 165 -9.26 6.19 9.51
N ALA A 166 -8.03 6.62 9.27
CA ALA A 166 -7.71 7.65 8.29
C ALA A 166 -7.84 7.19 6.84
N CYS A 167 -7.92 5.88 6.59
CA CYS A 167 -8.05 5.35 5.23
C CYS A 167 -9.45 5.61 4.68
N PRO A 168 -9.56 6.30 3.52
CA PRO A 168 -10.84 6.56 2.86
C PRO A 168 -11.34 5.34 2.06
N ILE A 169 -10.46 4.36 1.84
CA ILE A 169 -10.74 3.14 1.10
C ILE A 169 -10.98 1.99 2.09
N GLU A 170 -12.08 1.26 1.92
CA GLU A 170 -12.34 0.07 2.72
C GLU A 170 -11.38 -1.06 2.35
N ASN A 171 -10.94 -1.82 3.36
CA ASN A 171 -10.07 -2.99 3.21
C ASN A 171 -8.69 -2.74 2.56
N ALA A 172 -8.28 -1.49 2.31
CA ALA A 172 -6.95 -1.18 1.80
C ALA A 172 -5.82 -1.53 2.78
N ILE A 173 -6.12 -1.64 4.07
CA ILE A 173 -5.17 -2.06 5.10
C ILE A 173 -5.73 -3.33 5.73
N VAL A 174 -5.12 -4.46 5.40
CA VAL A 174 -5.49 -5.78 5.89
C VAL A 174 -4.91 -5.97 7.28
N VAL A 175 -5.75 -6.39 8.21
CA VAL A 175 -5.34 -6.80 9.55
C VAL A 175 -5.15 -8.30 9.52
N VAL A 176 -3.92 -8.74 9.77
CA VAL A 176 -3.62 -10.17 9.92
C VAL A 176 -3.52 -10.47 11.41
N ASP A 177 -4.56 -11.11 11.93
CA ASP A 177 -4.63 -11.56 13.31
C ASP A 177 -4.07 -12.98 13.46
N GLU A 178 -3.48 -13.24 14.64
CA GLU A 178 -2.85 -14.53 14.98
C GLU A 178 -3.83 -15.70 14.93
N LYS A 179 -5.09 -15.47 15.33
CA LYS A 179 -6.12 -16.49 15.35
C LYS A 179 -6.44 -16.95 13.92
N THR A 180 -6.74 -16.02 13.02
CA THR A 180 -6.96 -16.33 11.59
C THR A 180 -5.73 -16.98 10.97
N LEU A 181 -4.52 -16.51 11.29
CA LEU A 181 -3.28 -17.10 10.80
C LEU A 181 -3.16 -18.58 11.21
N LYS A 182 -3.38 -18.89 12.49
CA LYS A 182 -3.33 -20.25 13.03
C LYS A 182 -4.41 -21.14 12.39
N GLU A 183 -5.65 -20.69 12.38
CA GLU A 183 -6.78 -21.43 11.79
C GLU A 183 -6.53 -21.79 10.31
N LYS A 184 -5.98 -20.85 9.54
CA LYS A 184 -5.69 -21.04 8.12
C LYS A 184 -4.51 -21.99 7.87
N ILE A 185 -3.48 -21.91 8.70
CA ILE A 185 -2.32 -22.81 8.64
C ILE A 185 -2.73 -24.24 9.03
N ASP A 186 -3.50 -24.40 10.11
CA ASP A 186 -4.00 -25.71 10.54
C ASP A 186 -4.88 -26.35 9.45
N LYS A 187 -5.76 -25.56 8.83
CA LYS A 187 -6.54 -26.00 7.66
C LYS A 187 -5.63 -26.45 6.50
N ALA A 188 -4.52 -25.75 6.25
CA ALA A 188 -3.56 -26.13 5.22
C ALA A 188 -2.90 -27.49 5.54
N PHE A 189 -2.50 -27.71 6.79
CA PHE A 189 -1.94 -28.98 7.24
C PHE A 189 -2.93 -30.14 7.10
N GLU A 190 -4.20 -29.94 7.45
CA GLU A 190 -5.23 -30.96 7.29
C GLU A 190 -5.42 -31.36 5.81
N ILE A 191 -5.48 -30.38 4.91
CA ILE A 191 -5.63 -30.62 3.48
C ILE A 191 -4.39 -31.33 2.92
N LYS A 192 -3.19 -30.90 3.31
CA LYS A 192 -1.92 -31.54 2.95
C LYS A 192 -1.90 -33.01 3.40
N ASN A 193 -2.31 -33.31 4.62
CA ASN A 193 -2.38 -34.67 5.14
C ASN A 193 -3.39 -35.53 4.37
N LYS A 194 -4.57 -34.99 4.04
CA LYS A 194 -5.56 -35.67 3.19
C LYS A 194 -5.02 -35.95 1.78
N LYS A 195 -4.26 -35.01 1.22
CA LYS A 195 -3.59 -35.16 -0.08
C LYS A 195 -2.57 -36.30 -0.06
N ILE A 196 -1.68 -36.33 0.93
CA ILE A 196 -0.68 -37.39 1.10
C ILE A 196 -1.34 -38.75 1.30
N ALA A 197 -2.44 -38.79 2.05
CA ALA A 197 -3.21 -40.01 2.30
C ALA A 197 -4.07 -40.46 1.09
N GLY A 198 -4.09 -39.72 -0.03
CA GLY A 198 -4.91 -40.02 -1.20
C GLY A 198 -6.42 -39.90 -0.98
N LYS A 199 -6.85 -39.22 0.09
CA LYS A 199 -8.27 -39.07 0.49
C LYS A 199 -8.83 -37.70 0.13
N LEU A 200 -8.06 -36.85 -0.54
CA LEU A 200 -8.49 -35.52 -0.93
C LEU A 200 -9.27 -35.58 -2.25
N GLU A 201 -10.57 -35.33 -2.19
CA GLU A 201 -11.39 -35.11 -3.38
C GLU A 201 -11.15 -33.68 -3.89
N ILE A 202 -10.68 -33.57 -5.14
CA ILE A 202 -10.38 -32.29 -5.78
C ILE A 202 -11.46 -31.99 -6.78
N LYS A 203 -12.08 -30.81 -6.65
CA LYS A 203 -12.98 -30.26 -7.68
C LYS A 203 -12.16 -29.42 -8.64
N GLU A 204 -12.01 -29.87 -9.88
CA GLU A 204 -11.38 -29.09 -10.94
C GLU A 204 -12.33 -27.97 -11.41
N ASN A 205 -11.75 -26.83 -11.83
CA ASN A 205 -12.52 -25.68 -12.33
C ASN A 205 -13.58 -25.15 -11.36
N ALA A 206 -13.30 -25.19 -10.05
CA ALA A 206 -14.13 -24.60 -9.01
C ALA A 206 -14.09 -23.06 -9.02
N ILE A 207 -13.04 -22.46 -9.58
CA ILE A 207 -12.89 -21.00 -9.76
C ILE A 207 -12.78 -20.65 -11.25
N GLU A 208 -13.22 -19.45 -11.61
CA GLU A 208 -13.33 -19.01 -13.01
C GLU A 208 -11.96 -18.79 -13.67
N GLU A 209 -11.06 -18.07 -12.99
CA GLU A 209 -9.74 -17.73 -13.53
C GLU A 209 -8.60 -18.32 -12.69
N VAL A 210 -7.39 -18.31 -13.25
CA VAL A 210 -6.18 -18.72 -12.53
C VAL A 210 -5.85 -17.65 -11.51
N PRO A 211 -5.67 -18.00 -10.23
CA PRO A 211 -5.41 -17.01 -9.20
C PRO A 211 -3.98 -16.45 -9.33
N HIS A 212 -3.81 -15.17 -8.98
CA HIS A 212 -2.52 -14.52 -8.83
C HIS A 212 -2.22 -14.20 -7.35
N ILE A 213 -0.96 -13.87 -7.07
CA ILE A 213 -0.48 -13.57 -5.72
C ILE A 213 -0.20 -12.06 -5.64
N VAL A 214 -0.88 -11.38 -4.72
CA VAL A 214 -0.63 -9.99 -4.37
C VAL A 214 0.67 -9.90 -3.56
N ASN A 215 1.66 -9.20 -4.10
CA ASN A 215 3.02 -9.19 -3.56
C ASN A 215 3.09 -8.58 -2.17
N SER A 216 2.40 -7.45 -1.98
CA SER A 216 2.31 -6.72 -0.72
C SER A 216 1.68 -7.54 0.42
N LEU A 217 0.67 -8.38 0.12
CA LEU A 217 -0.04 -9.19 1.11
C LEU A 217 0.63 -10.53 1.41
N CYS A 218 1.48 -11.04 0.52
CA CYS A 218 2.10 -12.35 0.68
C CYS A 218 3.23 -12.33 1.72
N ILE A 219 3.01 -12.97 2.87
CA ILE A 219 3.98 -13.16 3.95
C ILE A 219 4.86 -14.41 3.80
N THR A 220 4.83 -15.05 2.63
CA THR A 220 5.65 -16.25 2.32
C THR A 220 5.49 -17.41 3.32
N CYS A 221 4.29 -17.60 3.88
CA CYS A 221 4.01 -18.65 4.88
C CYS A 221 4.01 -20.09 4.34
N GLY A 222 3.99 -20.30 3.02
CA GLY A 222 4.03 -21.64 2.42
C GLY A 222 2.68 -22.37 2.31
N ALA A 223 1.63 -21.94 3.02
CA ALA A 223 0.34 -22.64 3.10
C ALA A 223 -0.29 -22.95 1.72
N CYS A 224 -0.21 -22.01 0.78
CA CYS A 224 -0.76 -22.22 -0.57
C CYS A 224 0.01 -23.27 -1.37
N LYS A 225 1.33 -23.39 -1.17
CA LYS A 225 2.17 -24.39 -1.80
C LYS A 225 1.88 -25.79 -1.24
N ASP A 226 1.62 -25.87 0.07
CA ASP A 226 1.30 -27.12 0.75
C ASP A 226 0.00 -27.78 0.25
N VAL A 227 -1.00 -26.98 -0.12
CA VAL A 227 -2.29 -27.47 -0.62
C VAL A 227 -2.40 -27.50 -2.14
N CYS A 228 -1.46 -26.88 -2.86
CA CYS A 228 -1.55 -26.77 -4.31
C CYS A 228 -1.51 -28.16 -4.97
N VAL A 229 -2.38 -28.39 -5.94
CA VAL A 229 -2.39 -29.61 -6.76
C VAL A 229 -1.43 -29.50 -7.95
N GLY A 230 -1.32 -28.30 -8.52
CA GLY A 230 -0.30 -27.95 -9.52
C GLY A 230 0.94 -27.35 -8.87
N GLU A 231 1.44 -26.24 -9.41
CA GLU A 231 2.72 -25.64 -9.02
C GLU A 231 2.61 -24.13 -8.77
N ILE A 232 3.16 -23.69 -7.63
CA ILE A 232 3.28 -22.29 -7.23
C ILE A 232 4.74 -22.02 -6.86
N ASP A 233 5.34 -21.03 -7.50
CA ASP A 233 6.63 -20.48 -7.09
C ASP A 233 6.43 -19.28 -6.17
N LEU A 234 6.83 -19.43 -4.91
CA LEU A 234 6.75 -18.38 -3.90
C LEU A 234 7.90 -17.37 -3.98
N THR A 235 8.98 -17.71 -4.68
CA THR A 235 10.13 -16.81 -4.87
C THR A 235 9.76 -15.71 -5.85
N GLU A 236 9.23 -16.09 -7.01
CA GLU A 236 8.69 -15.15 -8.00
C GLU A 236 7.24 -14.74 -7.72
N LYS A 237 6.58 -15.37 -6.75
CA LYS A 237 5.15 -15.17 -6.41
C LYS A 237 4.23 -15.37 -7.62
N LYS A 238 4.46 -16.46 -8.36
CA LYS A 238 3.69 -16.83 -9.57
C LYS A 238 3.07 -18.22 -9.44
N VAL A 239 1.90 -18.38 -10.04
CA VAL A 239 1.28 -19.69 -10.25
C VAL A 239 1.74 -20.19 -11.62
N ILE A 240 2.39 -21.35 -11.64
CA ILE A 240 2.96 -21.94 -12.87
C ILE A 240 1.93 -22.89 -13.48
N GLU A 241 1.42 -23.82 -12.67
CA GLU A 241 0.43 -24.81 -13.11
C GLU A 241 -0.78 -24.79 -12.18
N CYS A 242 -2.00 -24.70 -12.73
CA CYS A 242 -3.22 -24.56 -11.94
C CYS A 242 -4.39 -25.36 -12.53
N VAL A 243 -5.04 -26.17 -11.68
CA VAL A 243 -6.29 -26.89 -12.00
C VAL A 243 -7.55 -26.13 -11.58
N ARG A 244 -7.40 -24.87 -11.11
CA ARG A 244 -8.49 -24.01 -10.65
C ARG A 244 -9.37 -24.66 -9.56
N CYS A 245 -8.75 -25.28 -8.56
CA CYS A 245 -9.47 -25.93 -7.45
C CYS A 245 -9.82 -25.00 -6.28
N GLY A 246 -9.22 -23.80 -6.19
CA GLY A 246 -9.51 -22.81 -5.15
C GLY A 246 -8.92 -23.07 -3.75
N LEU A 247 -8.27 -24.22 -3.52
CA LEU A 247 -7.72 -24.58 -2.19
C LEU A 247 -6.71 -23.55 -1.65
N CYS A 248 -5.92 -22.93 -2.52
CA CYS A 248 -4.94 -21.92 -2.15
C CYS A 248 -5.59 -20.64 -1.60
N ILE A 249 -6.76 -20.24 -2.11
CA ILE A 249 -7.53 -19.08 -1.64
C ILE A 249 -8.06 -19.36 -0.24
N ASP A 250 -8.56 -20.58 -0.03
CA ASP A 250 -9.14 -21.05 1.23
C ASP A 250 -8.19 -21.01 2.42
N VAL A 251 -6.90 -21.28 2.17
CA VAL A 251 -5.86 -21.37 3.21
C VAL A 251 -4.96 -20.14 3.29
N CYS A 252 -5.12 -19.16 2.41
CA CYS A 252 -4.30 -17.95 2.47
C CYS A 252 -4.71 -17.11 3.70
N PRO A 253 -3.80 -16.88 4.67
CA PRO A 253 -4.14 -16.16 5.90
C PRO A 253 -4.29 -14.66 5.69
N THR A 254 -3.61 -14.10 4.68
CA THR A 254 -3.59 -12.66 4.41
C THR A 254 -4.46 -12.25 3.23
N THR A 255 -5.21 -13.19 2.63
CA THR A 255 -5.99 -12.99 1.40
C THR A 255 -5.16 -12.51 0.19
N ALA A 256 -3.87 -12.82 0.18
CA ALA A 256 -2.95 -12.49 -0.92
C ALA A 256 -3.26 -13.23 -2.23
N ILE A 257 -4.01 -14.33 -2.20
CA ILE A 257 -4.35 -15.10 -3.39
C ILE A 257 -5.73 -14.70 -3.88
N ARG A 258 -5.81 -14.18 -5.11
CA ARG A 258 -7.02 -13.61 -5.69
C ARG A 258 -7.24 -14.10 -7.10
N VAL A 259 -8.50 -14.11 -7.52
CA VAL A 259 -8.92 -14.42 -8.90
C VAL A 259 -9.21 -13.13 -9.67
N TYR A 260 -9.63 -12.08 -8.97
CA TYR A 260 -9.97 -10.79 -9.54
C TYR A 260 -9.48 -9.66 -8.64
N VAL A 261 -9.31 -8.48 -9.23
CA VAL A 261 -9.07 -7.24 -8.46
C VAL A 261 -10.40 -6.82 -7.83
N PRO A 262 -10.49 -6.71 -6.49
CA PRO A 262 -11.74 -6.36 -5.83
C PRO A 262 -12.20 -4.95 -6.26
N ILE A 263 -13.50 -4.82 -6.52
CA ILE A 263 -14.11 -3.50 -6.72
C ILE A 263 -13.96 -2.73 -5.41
N ILE A 264 -13.22 -1.63 -5.46
CA ILE A 264 -12.88 -0.82 -4.30
C ILE A 264 -14.16 -0.23 -3.69
N PRO A 265 -14.62 -0.67 -2.49
CA PRO A 265 -15.75 -0.04 -1.84
C PRO A 265 -15.28 1.31 -1.31
N LYS A 266 -15.87 2.38 -1.84
CA LYS A 266 -15.60 3.75 -1.40
C LYS A 266 -16.44 4.02 -0.15
N LYS A 267 -15.83 4.60 0.90
CA LYS A 267 -16.64 5.27 1.93
C LYS A 267 -17.35 6.46 1.28
N ARG A 268 -18.67 6.41 1.19
CA ARG A 268 -19.50 7.45 0.53
C ARG A 268 -20.03 8.48 1.54
N ASP A 269 -19.40 8.64 2.68
CA ASP A 269 -19.97 9.50 3.72
C ASP A 269 -19.80 10.99 3.40
N ILE A 270 -18.75 11.35 2.66
CA ILE A 270 -18.43 12.72 2.28
C ILE A 270 -17.94 12.78 0.82
N CYS A 271 -18.01 13.96 0.20
CA CYS A 271 -17.41 14.31 -1.08
C CYS A 271 -16.88 15.75 -1.02
N TYR A 272 -16.27 16.23 -2.10
CA TYR A 272 -15.65 17.55 -2.16
C TYR A 272 -16.19 18.32 -3.38
N VAL A 273 -16.45 19.61 -3.20
CA VAL A 273 -16.86 20.53 -4.26
C VAL A 273 -15.91 21.74 -4.28
N ILE A 274 -15.62 22.25 -5.47
CA ILE A 274 -14.76 23.43 -5.65
C ILE A 274 -15.67 24.65 -5.79
N ASP A 275 -15.42 25.66 -4.97
CA ASP A 275 -16.02 26.98 -5.04
C ASP A 275 -15.31 27.78 -6.14
N GLU A 276 -16.02 28.06 -7.23
CA GLU A 276 -15.46 28.75 -8.40
C GLU A 276 -15.10 30.21 -8.10
N ASP A 277 -15.82 30.87 -7.19
CA ASP A 277 -15.58 32.29 -6.85
C ASP A 277 -14.24 32.48 -6.11
N LEU A 278 -13.82 31.46 -5.37
CA LEU A 278 -12.55 31.44 -4.63
C LEU A 278 -11.41 30.81 -5.43
N CYS A 279 -11.71 30.03 -6.47
CA CYS A 279 -10.71 29.27 -7.18
C CYS A 279 -9.86 30.14 -8.11
N ILE A 280 -8.55 30.19 -7.86
CA ILE A 280 -7.59 30.92 -8.70
C ILE A 280 -7.08 30.11 -9.91
N GLY A 281 -7.62 28.90 -10.15
CA GLY A 281 -7.25 28.09 -11.32
C GLY A 281 -5.80 27.54 -11.32
N CYS A 282 -5.15 27.41 -10.15
CA CYS A 282 -3.75 26.95 -10.06
C CYS A 282 -3.51 25.47 -10.42
N ARG A 283 -4.58 24.65 -10.47
CA ARG A 283 -4.59 23.20 -10.82
C ARG A 283 -3.76 22.28 -9.91
N ILE A 284 -3.38 22.73 -8.72
CA ILE A 284 -2.70 21.88 -7.73
C ILE A 284 -3.57 20.66 -7.40
N CYS A 285 -4.87 20.88 -7.14
CA CYS A 285 -5.83 19.82 -6.85
C CYS A 285 -5.85 18.71 -7.92
N GLN A 286 -5.77 19.08 -9.20
CA GLN A 286 -5.74 18.12 -10.31
C GLN A 286 -4.45 17.30 -10.29
N LYS A 287 -3.29 17.94 -10.08
CA LYS A 287 -1.99 17.27 -10.06
C LYS A 287 -1.83 16.27 -8.92
N VAL A 288 -2.43 16.54 -7.77
CA VAL A 288 -2.34 15.66 -6.58
C VAL A 288 -3.38 14.54 -6.57
N CYS A 289 -4.32 14.53 -7.53
CA CYS A 289 -5.39 13.55 -7.59
C CYS A 289 -4.95 12.25 -8.28
N GLU A 290 -4.55 11.26 -7.50
CA GLU A 290 -4.11 9.93 -7.99
C GLU A 290 -5.24 9.09 -8.63
N VAL A 291 -6.50 9.52 -8.51
CA VAL A 291 -7.67 8.82 -9.07
C VAL A 291 -8.31 9.55 -10.26
N ASN A 292 -7.69 10.64 -10.75
CA ASN A 292 -8.18 11.45 -11.87
C ASN A 292 -9.66 11.87 -11.73
N ALA A 293 -10.08 12.21 -10.50
CA ALA A 293 -11.45 12.63 -10.23
C ALA A 293 -11.69 14.13 -10.51
N ILE A 294 -10.71 14.85 -11.05
CA ILE A 294 -10.78 16.30 -11.23
C ILE A 294 -10.61 16.65 -12.71
N ASN A 295 -11.67 17.20 -13.29
CA ASN A 295 -11.70 17.69 -14.66
C ASN A 295 -11.52 19.20 -14.68
N ILE A 296 -11.16 19.74 -15.85
CA ILE A 296 -11.08 21.19 -16.11
C ILE A 296 -12.25 21.55 -17.01
N SER A 297 -13.08 22.50 -16.57
CA SER A 297 -14.20 23.00 -17.37
C SER A 297 -13.69 23.57 -18.70
N ARG A 298 -14.40 23.26 -19.79
CA ARG A 298 -14.11 23.84 -21.09
C ARG A 298 -14.54 25.30 -21.17
N GLU A 299 -15.57 25.69 -20.43
CA GLU A 299 -16.08 27.06 -20.37
C GLU A 299 -15.24 27.94 -19.43
N THR A 300 -15.23 27.63 -18.13
CA THR A 300 -14.60 28.51 -17.12
C THR A 300 -13.09 28.30 -17.01
N LYS A 301 -12.56 27.21 -17.57
CA LYS A 301 -11.16 26.76 -17.40
C LYS A 301 -10.77 26.48 -15.94
N LEU A 302 -11.74 26.42 -15.03
CA LEU A 302 -11.56 26.09 -13.62
C LEU A 302 -11.74 24.58 -13.37
N PRO A 303 -11.07 24.03 -12.34
CA PRO A 303 -11.23 22.63 -11.97
C PRO A 303 -12.57 22.36 -11.29
N TYR A 304 -13.16 21.19 -11.53
CA TYR A 304 -14.30 20.65 -10.79
C TYR A 304 -14.10 19.15 -10.50
N ILE A 305 -14.73 18.66 -9.43
CA ILE A 305 -14.57 17.29 -8.93
C ILE A 305 -15.73 16.43 -9.41
N VAL A 306 -15.45 15.30 -10.05
CA VAL A 306 -16.43 14.29 -10.49
C VAL A 306 -16.73 13.35 -9.31
N PRO A 307 -17.95 13.40 -8.73
CA PRO A 307 -18.28 12.65 -7.51
C PRO A 307 -18.17 11.14 -7.66
N GLU A 308 -18.48 10.61 -8.84
CA GLU A 308 -18.43 9.17 -9.15
C GLU A 308 -17.00 8.63 -9.11
N SER A 309 -16.04 9.44 -9.54
CA SER A 309 -14.62 9.09 -9.56
C SER A 309 -13.93 9.40 -8.23
N CYS A 310 -14.43 10.38 -7.47
CA CYS A 310 -13.88 10.78 -6.18
C CYS A 310 -13.89 9.62 -5.17
N ILE A 311 -12.81 9.48 -4.41
CA ILE A 311 -12.64 8.50 -3.33
C ILE A 311 -12.63 9.15 -1.95
N SER A 312 -12.90 10.45 -1.90
CA SER A 312 -13.04 11.21 -0.66
C SER A 312 -11.80 11.22 0.24
N CYS A 313 -10.61 11.16 -0.35
CA CYS A 313 -9.33 11.15 0.38
C CYS A 313 -8.92 12.49 1.02
N GLY A 314 -9.50 13.61 0.55
CA GLY A 314 -9.25 14.96 1.06
C GLY A 314 -7.89 15.56 0.69
N VAL A 315 -7.12 14.92 -0.19
CA VAL A 315 -5.83 15.47 -0.62
C VAL A 315 -6.01 16.81 -1.34
N CYS A 316 -7.02 16.93 -2.21
CA CYS A 316 -7.27 18.17 -2.94
C CYS A 316 -7.59 19.35 -2.02
N GLU A 317 -8.40 19.13 -0.98
CA GLU A 317 -8.81 20.16 -0.02
C GLU A 317 -7.62 20.66 0.80
N ARG A 318 -6.79 19.75 1.32
CA ARG A 318 -5.57 20.10 2.07
C ARG A 318 -4.53 20.87 1.24
N GLU A 319 -4.37 20.50 -0.02
CA GLU A 319 -3.36 21.11 -0.91
C GLU A 319 -3.87 22.41 -1.56
N CYS A 320 -5.11 22.83 -1.29
CA CYS A 320 -5.67 24.05 -1.85
C CYS A 320 -5.12 25.30 -1.13
N PRO A 321 -4.32 26.17 -1.79
CA PRO A 321 -3.70 27.31 -1.13
C PRO A 321 -4.69 28.43 -0.75
N VAL A 322 -5.87 28.42 -1.37
CA VAL A 322 -6.92 29.44 -1.21
C VAL A 322 -8.16 28.92 -0.47
N GLY A 323 -8.14 27.65 -0.03
CA GLY A 323 -9.27 27.05 0.70
C GLY A 323 -10.56 26.97 -0.12
N ALA A 324 -10.48 26.90 -1.45
CA ALA A 324 -11.64 26.90 -2.34
C ALA A 324 -12.40 25.56 -2.38
N ILE A 325 -12.01 24.55 -1.62
CA ILE A 325 -12.61 23.20 -1.69
C ILE A 325 -13.36 22.91 -0.40
N LYS A 326 -14.65 22.58 -0.51
CA LYS A 326 -15.57 22.35 0.61
C LYS A 326 -15.96 20.88 0.71
N VAL A 327 -16.12 20.41 1.94
CA VAL A 327 -16.67 19.08 2.25
C VAL A 327 -18.19 19.14 2.20
N VAL A 328 -18.80 18.25 1.43
CA VAL A 328 -20.26 18.15 1.26
C VAL A 328 -20.70 16.69 1.24
N LYS A 329 -22.02 16.45 1.25
CA LYS A 329 -22.55 15.09 1.03
C LYS A 329 -22.44 14.70 -0.46
N PRO A 330 -22.34 13.41 -0.80
CA PRO A 330 -22.23 12.99 -2.20
C PRO A 330 -23.37 13.44 -3.10
N GLU A 331 -24.60 13.48 -2.59
CA GLU A 331 -25.77 13.92 -3.39
C GLU A 331 -25.70 15.42 -3.70
N GLU A 332 -25.23 16.24 -2.77
CA GLU A 332 -25.00 17.67 -2.98
C GLU A 332 -23.86 17.91 -3.98
N ALA A 333 -22.80 17.11 -3.92
CA ALA A 333 -21.70 17.19 -4.89
C ALA A 333 -22.15 16.83 -6.31
N LYS A 334 -22.99 15.81 -6.47
CA LYS A 334 -23.58 15.47 -7.77
C LYS A 334 -24.38 16.62 -8.33
N GLU A 335 -25.28 17.20 -7.53
CA GLU A 335 -26.13 18.27 -8.01
C GLU A 335 -25.34 19.53 -8.38
N ALA A 336 -24.32 19.89 -7.58
CA ALA A 336 -23.46 21.05 -7.85
C ALA A 336 -22.70 20.94 -9.19
N VAL A 337 -22.35 19.73 -9.62
CA VAL A 337 -21.47 19.49 -10.77
C VAL A 337 -22.22 18.94 -11.99
N LYS A 338 -23.48 18.53 -11.82
CA LYS A 338 -24.32 17.93 -12.87
C LYS A 338 -24.43 18.81 -14.12
N VAL A 339 -24.73 20.09 -13.93
CA VAL A 339 -24.85 21.06 -15.04
C VAL A 339 -23.50 21.17 -15.76
N ARG A 340 -22.42 21.30 -15.01
CA ARG A 340 -21.05 21.43 -15.53
C ARG A 340 -20.62 20.23 -16.38
N ILE A 341 -20.92 19.01 -15.95
CA ILE A 341 -20.60 17.78 -16.70
C ILE A 341 -21.37 17.75 -18.04
N ILE A 342 -22.62 18.19 -18.05
CA ILE A 342 -23.45 18.23 -19.25
C ILE A 342 -22.93 19.30 -20.22
N GLU A 343 -22.66 20.51 -19.72
CA GLU A 343 -22.09 21.62 -20.50
C GLU A 343 -20.78 21.22 -21.18
N ASP A 344 -19.83 20.64 -20.43
CA ASP A 344 -18.54 20.23 -20.98
C ASP A 344 -18.69 19.17 -22.07
N LYS A 345 -19.62 18.22 -21.92
CA LYS A 345 -19.92 17.21 -22.94
C LYS A 345 -20.51 17.81 -24.21
N ILE A 346 -21.38 18.81 -24.06
CA ILE A 346 -21.97 19.52 -25.21
C ILE A 346 -20.88 20.30 -25.93
N ILE A 347 -20.05 21.05 -25.21
CA ILE A 347 -18.93 21.81 -25.78
C ILE A 347 -17.96 20.86 -26.49
N GLU A 348 -17.63 19.71 -25.89
CA GLU A 348 -16.79 18.68 -26.50
C GLU A 348 -17.36 18.18 -27.84
N SER A 349 -18.67 17.90 -27.89
CA SER A 349 -19.33 17.48 -29.13
C SER A 349 -19.28 18.57 -30.19
N ILE A 350 -19.55 19.83 -29.82
CA ILE A 350 -19.53 20.96 -30.76
C ILE A 350 -18.12 21.18 -31.29
N GLU A 351 -17.10 21.13 -30.43
CA GLU A 351 -15.69 21.25 -30.83
C GLU A 351 -15.27 20.12 -31.79
N ALA A 352 -15.71 18.89 -31.54
CA ALA A 352 -15.47 17.76 -32.42
C ALA A 352 -16.13 17.95 -33.80
N ASP A 353 -17.38 18.39 -33.84
CA ASP A 353 -18.09 18.67 -35.09
C ASP A 353 -17.46 19.82 -35.87
N LEU A 354 -17.03 20.87 -35.17
CA LEU A 354 -16.29 21.99 -35.76
C LEU A 354 -14.96 21.54 -36.38
N MET A 355 -14.20 20.68 -35.68
CA MET A 355 -12.96 20.12 -36.23
C MET A 355 -13.23 19.31 -37.50
N LEU A 356 -14.23 18.43 -37.48
CA LEU A 356 -14.63 17.65 -38.65
C LEU A 356 -15.09 18.53 -39.82
N TYR A 357 -15.84 19.59 -39.53
CA TYR A 357 -16.27 20.56 -40.53
C TYR A 357 -15.06 21.30 -41.14
N THR A 358 -14.13 21.75 -40.30
CA THR A 358 -12.92 22.48 -40.75
C THR A 358 -12.03 21.60 -41.62
N GLU A 359 -11.88 20.33 -41.26
CA GLU A 359 -11.13 19.36 -42.07
C GLU A 359 -11.79 19.14 -43.45
N LYS A 360 -13.12 18.94 -43.47
CA LYS A 360 -13.88 18.79 -44.74
C LYS A 360 -13.79 20.04 -45.60
N TYR A 361 -13.96 21.22 -45.00
CA TYR A 361 -13.86 22.49 -45.70
C TYR A 361 -12.46 22.67 -46.32
N GLY A 362 -11.40 22.32 -45.59
CA GLY A 362 -10.03 22.33 -46.09
C GLY A 362 -9.86 21.47 -47.35
N LYS A 363 -10.36 20.23 -47.32
CA LYS A 363 -10.30 19.31 -48.48
C LYS A 363 -11.07 19.84 -49.69
N VAL A 364 -12.29 20.32 -49.48
CA VAL A 364 -13.11 20.88 -50.57
C VAL A 364 -12.45 22.11 -51.18
N LYS A 365 -11.87 22.99 -50.36
CA LYS A 365 -11.15 24.17 -50.84
C LYS A 365 -9.95 23.76 -51.72
N GLU A 366 -9.16 22.80 -51.28
CA GLU A 366 -8.01 22.28 -52.03
C GLU A 366 -8.43 21.63 -53.36
N GLU A 367 -9.53 20.86 -53.36
CA GLU A 367 -10.11 20.29 -54.58
C GLU A 367 -10.56 21.37 -55.58
N ILE A 368 -11.22 22.42 -55.10
CA ILE A 368 -11.67 23.55 -55.94
C ILE A 368 -10.47 24.30 -56.53
N GLU A 369 -9.43 24.57 -55.73
CA GLU A 369 -8.20 25.23 -56.20
C GLU A 369 -7.49 24.39 -57.28
N ASN A 370 -7.37 23.08 -57.06
CA ASN A 370 -6.78 22.15 -58.01
C ASN A 370 -7.58 22.05 -59.32
N LEU A 371 -8.91 21.96 -59.24
CA LEU A 371 -9.81 21.96 -60.41
C LEU A 371 -9.73 23.27 -61.18
N SER A 372 -9.67 24.41 -60.48
CA SER A 372 -9.57 25.74 -61.08
C SER A 372 -8.25 25.91 -61.83
N LEU A 373 -7.13 25.52 -61.20
CA LEU A 373 -5.80 25.53 -61.83
C LEU A 373 -5.74 24.61 -63.04
N LYS A 374 -6.36 23.44 -62.98
CA LYS A 374 -6.42 22.49 -64.11
C LYS A 374 -7.19 23.09 -65.29
N LYS A 375 -8.38 23.65 -65.06
CA LYS A 375 -9.18 24.32 -66.09
C LYS A 375 -8.42 25.50 -66.72
N LEU A 376 -7.81 26.36 -65.89
CA LEU A 376 -6.98 27.47 -66.36
C LEU A 376 -5.83 26.99 -67.26
N LYS A 377 -5.11 25.93 -66.86
CA LYS A 377 -4.02 25.36 -67.68
C LYS A 377 -4.52 24.80 -69.01
N GLU A 378 -5.67 24.14 -69.03
CA GLU A 378 -6.28 23.60 -70.25
C GLU A 378 -6.73 24.72 -71.21
N GLU A 379 -7.38 25.75 -70.68
CA GLU A 379 -7.80 26.95 -71.42
C GLU A 379 -6.60 27.68 -72.03
N LEU A 380 -5.55 27.87 -71.24
CA LEU A 380 -4.33 28.55 -71.67
C LEU A 380 -3.61 27.75 -72.76
N LYS A 381 -3.54 26.42 -72.64
CA LYS A 381 -3.02 25.53 -73.70
C LYS A 381 -3.81 25.65 -75.01
N ARG A 382 -5.15 25.71 -74.93
CA ARG A 382 -6.01 25.90 -76.12
C ARG A 382 -5.72 27.24 -76.80
N ARG A 383 -5.70 28.34 -76.04
CA ARG A 383 -5.41 29.67 -76.61
C ARG A 383 -4.02 29.75 -77.24
N VAL A 384 -3.00 29.19 -76.58
CA VAL A 384 -1.64 29.12 -77.14
C VAL A 384 -1.61 28.31 -78.43
N TYR A 385 -2.36 27.21 -78.51
CA TYR A 385 -2.46 26.40 -79.72
C TYR A 385 -3.14 27.15 -80.87
N GLU A 386 -4.28 27.80 -80.61
CA GLU A 386 -5.02 28.61 -81.59
C GLU A 386 -4.17 29.77 -82.12
N GLU A 387 -3.47 30.47 -81.25
CA GLU A 387 -2.63 31.61 -81.64
C GLU A 387 -1.41 31.15 -82.45
N ASN A 388 -0.80 30.02 -82.07
CA ASN A 388 0.26 29.41 -82.87
C ASN A 388 -0.23 28.96 -84.25
N LYS A 389 -1.48 28.50 -84.36
CA LYS A 389 -2.09 28.14 -85.64
C LYS A 389 -2.30 29.39 -86.50
N ARG A 390 -2.85 30.48 -85.94
CA ARG A 390 -2.99 31.78 -86.62
C ARG A 390 -1.66 32.34 -87.11
N ILE A 391 -0.63 32.30 -86.26
CA ILE A 391 0.73 32.75 -86.64
C ILE A 391 1.27 31.93 -87.81
N LYS A 392 1.03 30.61 -87.82
CA LYS A 392 1.45 29.75 -88.94
C LYS A 392 0.69 30.06 -90.23
N GLU A 393 -0.62 30.32 -90.15
CA GLU A 393 -1.44 30.71 -91.31
C GLU A 393 -0.99 32.08 -91.86
N MET A 394 -0.81 33.09 -91.02
CA MET A 394 -0.24 34.39 -91.42
C MET A 394 1.14 34.26 -92.08
N LYS A 395 2.02 33.40 -91.54
CA LYS A 395 3.34 33.14 -92.15
C LYS A 395 3.23 32.50 -93.53
N ARG A 396 2.25 31.62 -93.76
CA ARG A 396 1.99 31.03 -95.08
C ARG A 396 1.47 32.07 -96.07
N GLU A 397 0.50 32.90 -95.65
CA GLU A 397 -0.03 33.98 -96.50
C GLU A 397 1.05 35.01 -96.90
N LEU A 398 1.98 35.32 -95.99
CA LEU A 398 3.13 36.18 -96.29
C LEU A 398 4.10 35.53 -97.28
N TYR A 399 4.31 34.22 -97.17
CA TYR A 399 5.16 33.46 -98.08
C TYR A 399 4.56 33.36 -99.50
N ASP A 400 3.24 33.15 -99.59
CA ASP A 400 2.51 33.07 -100.85
C ASP A 400 2.40 34.44 -101.56
N LYS A 401 2.35 35.55 -100.81
CA LYS A 401 2.45 36.90 -101.36
C LYS A 401 3.87 37.26 -101.85
N GLY A 402 4.90 36.67 -101.24
CA GLY A 402 6.30 36.85 -101.63
C GLY A 402 6.71 36.11 -102.92
N ASN A 403 5.99 35.06 -103.31
CA ASN A 403 6.29 34.27 -104.52
C ASN A 403 5.46 34.66 -105.77
N ASN A 404 4.51 35.61 -105.64
CA ASN A 404 3.70 36.14 -106.75
C ASN A 404 4.05 37.61 -107.09
N SER A 405 5.22 38.09 -106.63
CA SER A 405 5.86 39.36 -107.02
C SER A 405 7.15 39.03 -107.77
#